data_AF-A0A0A2MJC1-F1
#
_entry.id   AF-A0A0A2MJC1-F1
#
_cell.length_a   1.000
_cell.length_b   1.000
_cell.length_c   1.000
_cell.angle_alpha   90.00
_cell.angle_beta   90.00
_cell.angle_gamma   90.00
#
_symmetry.space_group_name_H-M   'P 1'
#
loop_
_entity.id
_entity.type
_entity.pdbx_description
1 polymer ?
#
loop_
_entity_poly.entity_id
_entity_poly.type
_entity_poly.pdbx_seq_one_letter_code
_entity_poly.pdbx_strand_id
1 'polypeptide(L)'
;MTNNQKKGLEALLRPEDSIVVLIDHQPFQFANLNSHEPTMIINAVTGLAKAAKVFNVPTILTTVVEERGGLLIKQIQDVYPEQKPINRTWINTWQDPAVTDIVAKSGRKQLIIAGLWTEVCVAMPAIQAAAEGYDVFVVTDACGSVTPEAHDQAVRRMIQHGITPINWVAVTSEWQRDWARLDTASALAGLMIEHTGATGVAYAWEQQLLNTPVPAK
;
A
#
# COMPACT_ATOMS: atom_id res chain seq x y z
N MET A 1 -27.25 11.98 -3.96
CA MET A 1 -26.14 12.38 -4.85
C MET A 1 -24.88 12.42 -4.00
N THR A 2 -24.10 11.34 -3.96
CA THR A 2 -22.83 11.33 -3.24
C THR A 2 -21.85 12.19 -4.01
N ASN A 3 -21.45 13.29 -3.39
CA ASN A 3 -20.47 14.23 -3.92
C ASN A 3 -19.14 13.48 -3.92
N ASN A 4 -18.82 12.81 -5.02
CA ASN A 4 -17.57 12.06 -5.18
C ASN A 4 -16.45 13.11 -5.25
N GLN A 5 -15.93 13.51 -4.08
CA GLN A 5 -15.01 14.63 -3.89
C GLN A 5 -13.63 14.27 -4.45
N LYS A 6 -13.50 14.27 -5.78
CA LYS A 6 -12.24 14.00 -6.49
C LYS A 6 -11.42 15.24 -6.80
N LYS A 7 -11.74 16.37 -6.17
CA LYS A 7 -11.08 17.66 -6.41
C LYS A 7 -10.95 18.44 -5.11
N GLY A 8 -9.88 19.24 -5.03
CA GLY A 8 -9.58 20.06 -3.85
C GLY A 8 -8.89 19.28 -2.73
N LEU A 9 -8.71 19.92 -1.58
CA LEU A 9 -7.98 19.36 -0.44
C LEU A 9 -8.64 18.09 0.12
N GLU A 10 -9.97 18.02 0.12
CA GLU A 10 -10.75 16.86 0.59
C GLU A 10 -10.57 15.61 -0.26
N ALA A 11 -10.05 15.74 -1.48
CA ALA A 11 -9.76 14.59 -2.36
C ALA A 11 -8.54 13.80 -1.92
N LEU A 12 -7.76 14.34 -0.97
CA LEU A 12 -6.49 13.79 -0.57
C LEU A 12 -6.65 12.91 0.69
N LEU A 13 -5.77 11.92 0.85
CA LEU A 13 -5.83 10.89 1.89
C LEU A 13 -5.62 11.45 3.30
N ARG A 14 -6.44 11.01 4.25
CA ARG A 14 -6.33 11.34 5.68
C ARG A 14 -6.18 10.06 6.49
N PRO A 15 -5.23 10.00 7.45
CA PRO A 15 -5.03 8.81 8.27
C PRO A 15 -6.32 8.30 8.93
N GLU A 16 -7.15 9.18 9.45
CA GLU A 16 -8.39 8.88 10.17
C GLU A 16 -9.49 8.26 9.29
N ASP A 17 -9.50 8.55 7.98
CA ASP A 17 -10.49 8.03 7.03
C ASP A 17 -9.98 6.86 6.19
N SER A 18 -8.70 6.51 6.33
CA SER A 18 -8.03 5.53 5.51
C SER A 18 -8.07 4.13 6.10
N ILE A 19 -8.25 3.10 5.29
CA ILE A 19 -7.99 1.70 5.67
C ILE A 19 -7.19 1.03 4.58
N VAL A 20 -6.14 0.30 4.96
CA VAL A 20 -5.24 -0.38 4.02
C VAL A 20 -5.64 -1.84 3.91
N VAL A 21 -5.68 -2.38 2.69
CA VAL A 21 -5.88 -3.81 2.42
C VAL A 21 -4.72 -4.30 1.56
N LEU A 22 -3.87 -5.15 2.15
CA LEU A 22 -2.73 -5.78 1.48
C LEU A 22 -3.13 -7.18 1.04
N ILE A 23 -3.20 -7.37 -0.28
CA ILE A 23 -3.84 -8.51 -0.91
C ILE A 23 -2.79 -9.44 -1.52
N ASP A 24 -2.61 -10.61 -0.91
CA ASP A 24 -2.00 -11.78 -1.52
C ASP A 24 -0.56 -11.57 -2.02
N HIS A 25 0.25 -10.79 -1.31
CA HIS A 25 1.70 -10.71 -1.53
C HIS A 25 2.40 -12.01 -1.09
N GLN A 26 2.10 -13.10 -1.79
CA GLN A 26 2.54 -14.47 -1.51
C GLN A 26 3.60 -14.91 -2.55
N PRO A 27 4.51 -15.84 -2.21
CA PRO A 27 5.56 -16.32 -3.10
C PRO A 27 5.08 -16.80 -4.47
N PHE A 28 3.93 -17.50 -4.53
CA PHE A 28 3.39 -17.99 -5.80
C PHE A 28 3.01 -16.86 -6.76
N GLN A 29 2.40 -15.79 -6.25
CA GLN A 29 2.05 -14.60 -7.02
C GLN A 29 3.31 -13.88 -7.51
N PHE A 30 4.37 -13.82 -6.70
CA PHE A 30 5.66 -13.27 -7.14
C PHE A 30 6.37 -14.12 -8.19
N ALA A 31 6.18 -15.46 -8.18
CA ALA A 31 6.89 -16.37 -9.07
C ALA A 31 6.60 -16.16 -10.57
N ASN A 32 5.49 -15.50 -10.91
CA ASN A 32 5.14 -15.16 -12.29
C ASN A 32 4.93 -13.64 -12.46
N LEU A 33 5.64 -12.81 -11.68
CA LEU A 33 5.52 -11.36 -11.75
C LEU A 33 6.53 -10.78 -12.74
N ASN A 34 6.04 -10.15 -13.82
CA ASN A 34 6.89 -9.55 -14.86
C ASN A 34 6.52 -8.10 -15.22
N SER A 35 5.53 -7.51 -14.57
CA SER A 35 5.19 -6.09 -14.79
C SER A 35 6.20 -5.12 -14.17
N HIS A 36 6.89 -5.55 -13.12
CA HIS A 36 7.81 -4.76 -12.31
C HIS A 36 8.96 -5.65 -11.85
N GLU A 37 10.05 -5.03 -11.42
CA GLU A 37 11.06 -5.75 -10.66
C GLU A 37 10.47 -6.17 -9.28
N PRO A 38 10.47 -7.47 -8.91
CA PRO A 38 9.82 -7.94 -7.70
C PRO A 38 10.31 -7.29 -6.40
N THR A 39 11.60 -7.00 -6.25
CA THR A 39 12.14 -6.37 -5.03
C THR A 39 11.65 -4.94 -4.85
N MET A 40 11.35 -4.21 -5.93
CA MET A 40 10.74 -2.87 -5.88
C MET A 40 9.32 -2.93 -5.31
N ILE A 41 8.53 -3.92 -5.70
CA ILE A 41 7.19 -4.13 -5.12
C ILE A 41 7.30 -4.49 -3.64
N ILE A 42 8.21 -5.40 -3.29
CA ILE A 42 8.46 -5.79 -1.88
C ILE A 42 8.85 -4.54 -1.07
N ASN A 43 9.74 -3.70 -1.59
CA ASN A 43 10.14 -2.45 -0.95
C ASN A 43 8.96 -1.50 -0.76
N ALA A 44 8.17 -1.27 -1.82
CA ALA A 44 7.02 -0.36 -1.78
C ALA A 44 5.92 -0.82 -0.83
N VAL A 45 5.52 -2.10 -0.88
CA VAL A 45 4.48 -2.64 0.02
C VAL A 45 4.96 -2.66 1.47
N THR A 46 6.24 -2.92 1.72
CA THR A 46 6.82 -2.85 3.07
C THR A 46 6.83 -1.41 3.58
N GLY A 47 7.19 -0.45 2.72
CA GLY A 47 7.12 0.98 3.02
C GLY A 47 5.69 1.42 3.36
N LEU A 48 4.70 1.01 2.56
CA LEU A 48 3.28 1.27 2.80
C LEU A 48 2.80 0.67 4.12
N ALA A 49 3.15 -0.58 4.42
CA ALA A 49 2.79 -1.26 5.67
C ALA A 49 3.37 -0.53 6.90
N LYS A 50 4.65 -0.19 6.88
CA LYS A 50 5.29 0.56 7.97
C LYS A 50 4.70 1.97 8.09
N ALA A 51 4.36 2.63 6.99
CA ALA A 51 3.69 3.92 7.05
C ALA A 51 2.31 3.83 7.71
N ALA A 52 1.53 2.81 7.38
CA ALA A 52 0.23 2.59 8.02
C ALA A 52 0.37 2.45 9.55
N LYS A 53 1.44 1.82 10.05
CA LYS A 53 1.79 1.81 11.48
C LYS A 53 2.10 3.21 12.03
N VAL A 54 2.95 3.98 11.35
CA VAL A 54 3.31 5.36 11.77
C VAL A 54 2.07 6.23 11.95
N PHE A 55 1.10 6.11 11.03
CA PHE A 55 -0.11 6.91 11.00
C PHE A 55 -1.31 6.28 11.72
N ASN A 56 -1.14 5.14 12.40
CA ASN A 56 -2.23 4.41 13.07
C ASN A 56 -3.41 4.08 12.15
N VAL A 57 -3.12 3.73 10.90
CA VAL A 57 -4.09 3.31 9.89
C VAL A 57 -4.31 1.80 9.99
N PRO A 58 -5.54 1.31 10.24
CA PRO A 58 -5.85 -0.12 10.25
C PRO A 58 -5.46 -0.77 8.93
N THR A 59 -4.85 -1.96 9.03
CA THR A 59 -4.36 -2.71 7.88
C THR A 59 -4.91 -4.12 7.92
N ILE A 60 -5.54 -4.55 6.82
CA ILE A 60 -6.01 -5.91 6.61
C ILE A 60 -4.97 -6.64 5.76
N LEU A 61 -4.60 -7.84 6.19
CA LEU A 61 -3.70 -8.74 5.46
C LEU A 61 -4.51 -9.91 4.93
N THR A 62 -4.37 -10.27 3.67
CA THR A 62 -5.03 -11.45 3.09
C THR A 62 -4.05 -12.38 2.39
N THR A 63 -4.40 -13.66 2.36
CA THR A 63 -3.77 -14.69 1.55
C THR A 63 -4.86 -15.45 0.80
N VAL A 64 -4.54 -15.99 -0.38
CA VAL A 64 -5.43 -16.86 -1.14
C VAL A 64 -4.82 -18.25 -1.22
N VAL A 65 -5.58 -19.24 -0.71
CA VAL A 65 -5.20 -20.66 -0.67
C VAL A 65 -3.76 -20.83 -0.16
N GLU A 66 -3.47 -20.32 1.04
CA GLU A 66 -2.09 -20.20 1.56
C GLU A 66 -1.35 -21.54 1.64
N GLU A 67 -2.06 -22.66 1.79
CA GLU A 67 -1.51 -24.01 1.81
C GLU A 67 -0.89 -24.41 0.46
N ARG A 68 -1.22 -23.70 -0.62
CA ARG A 68 -0.68 -23.91 -1.98
C ARG A 68 0.12 -22.71 -2.48
N GLY A 69 -0.34 -21.49 -2.21
CA GLY A 69 0.29 -20.24 -2.67
C GLY A 69 1.46 -19.77 -1.80
N GLY A 70 1.61 -20.35 -0.60
CA GLY A 70 2.55 -19.91 0.42
C GLY A 70 1.95 -18.85 1.35
N LEU A 71 2.63 -18.58 2.46
CA LEU A 71 2.25 -17.51 3.38
C LEU A 71 2.61 -16.13 2.81
N LEU A 72 2.13 -15.08 3.46
CA LEU A 72 2.52 -13.70 3.14
C LEU A 72 4.05 -13.53 3.26
N ILE A 73 4.64 -12.72 2.39
CA ILE A 73 6.08 -12.44 2.46
C ILE A 73 6.49 -11.90 3.85
N LYS A 74 7.67 -12.33 4.31
CA LYS A 74 8.19 -12.02 5.64
C LYS A 74 8.24 -10.51 5.91
N GLN A 75 8.60 -9.71 4.90
CA GLN A 75 8.74 -8.27 5.02
C GLN A 75 7.45 -7.57 5.44
N ILE A 76 6.28 -8.06 5.01
CA ILE A 76 4.98 -7.54 5.48
C ILE A 76 4.62 -8.16 6.84
N GLN A 77 4.83 -9.47 7.01
CA GLN A 77 4.50 -10.15 8.26
C GLN A 77 5.27 -9.60 9.46
N ASP A 78 6.54 -9.20 9.28
CA ASP A 78 7.38 -8.59 10.32
C ASP A 78 6.84 -7.24 10.81
N VAL A 79 6.05 -6.52 10.00
CA VAL A 79 5.41 -5.27 10.41
C VAL A 79 4.21 -5.55 11.33
N TYR A 80 3.56 -6.70 11.17
CA TYR A 80 2.39 -7.13 11.93
C TYR A 80 2.53 -8.57 12.46
N PRO A 81 3.52 -8.85 13.34
CA PRO A 81 3.88 -10.22 13.70
C PRO A 81 2.74 -11.02 14.34
N GLU A 82 1.86 -10.34 15.08
CA GLU A 82 0.71 -10.94 15.78
C GLU A 82 -0.55 -11.05 14.91
N GLN A 83 -0.56 -10.43 13.73
CA GLN A 83 -1.74 -10.43 12.87
C GLN A 83 -1.69 -11.64 11.94
N LYS A 84 -2.64 -12.57 12.13
CA LYS A 84 -2.86 -13.65 11.18
C LYS A 84 -3.56 -13.11 9.92
N PRO A 85 -2.99 -13.28 8.70
CA PRO A 85 -3.70 -12.95 7.47
C PRO A 85 -5.01 -13.71 7.32
N ILE A 86 -5.99 -13.10 6.68
CA ILE A 86 -7.26 -13.74 6.33
C ILE A 86 -7.00 -14.64 5.12
N ASN A 87 -6.88 -15.94 5.38
CA ASN A 87 -6.76 -16.95 4.33
C ASN A 87 -8.14 -17.26 3.74
N ARG A 88 -8.26 -17.14 2.42
CA ARG A 88 -9.51 -17.29 1.68
C ARG A 88 -9.36 -18.13 0.42
N THR A 89 -10.49 -18.51 -0.15
CA THR A 89 -10.57 -19.21 -1.45
C THR A 89 -11.16 -18.35 -2.57
N TRP A 90 -11.95 -17.33 -2.22
CA TRP A 90 -12.45 -16.36 -3.19
C TRP A 90 -11.28 -15.66 -3.86
N ILE A 91 -11.33 -15.52 -5.19
CA ILE A 91 -10.33 -14.73 -5.94
C ILE A 91 -10.53 -13.24 -5.66
N ASN A 92 -11.78 -12.76 -5.71
CA ASN A 92 -12.12 -11.40 -5.34
C ASN A 92 -12.24 -11.29 -3.81
N THR A 93 -11.33 -10.53 -3.20
CA THR A 93 -11.28 -10.29 -1.75
C THR A 93 -12.57 -9.70 -1.20
N TRP A 94 -13.27 -8.91 -2.01
CA TRP A 94 -14.51 -8.23 -1.60
C TRP A 94 -15.74 -9.14 -1.58
N GLN A 95 -15.58 -10.42 -1.92
CA GLN A 95 -16.62 -11.44 -1.73
C GLN A 95 -16.47 -12.19 -0.39
N ASP A 96 -15.42 -11.93 0.37
CA ASP A 96 -15.20 -12.54 1.68
C ASP A 96 -15.70 -11.62 2.81
N PRO A 97 -16.77 -12.01 3.54
CA PRO A 97 -17.27 -11.24 4.68
C PRO A 97 -16.22 -10.98 5.76
N ALA A 98 -15.23 -11.86 5.91
CA ALA A 98 -14.15 -11.65 6.88
C ALA A 98 -13.34 -10.38 6.58
N VAL A 99 -13.29 -9.94 5.32
CA VAL A 99 -12.66 -8.67 4.92
C VAL A 99 -13.67 -7.53 4.94
N THR A 100 -14.82 -7.68 4.26
CA THR A 100 -15.78 -6.58 4.11
C THR A 100 -16.38 -6.13 5.44
N ASP A 101 -16.58 -7.05 6.39
CA ASP A 101 -17.09 -6.70 7.72
C ASP A 101 -16.09 -5.86 8.51
N ILE A 102 -14.79 -6.11 8.39
CA ILE A 102 -13.75 -5.32 9.05
C ILE A 102 -13.74 -3.90 8.46
N VAL A 103 -13.79 -3.79 7.13
CA VAL A 103 -13.85 -2.49 6.46
C VAL A 103 -15.11 -1.74 6.89
N ALA A 104 -16.28 -2.36 6.82
CA ALA A 104 -17.54 -1.72 7.20
C ALA A 104 -17.54 -1.28 8.66
N LYS A 105 -17.05 -2.11 9.59
CA LYS A 105 -16.94 -1.80 11.03
C LYS A 105 -15.96 -0.66 11.32
N SER A 106 -14.95 -0.45 10.46
CA SER A 106 -13.99 0.64 10.65
C SER A 106 -14.64 2.03 10.50
N GLY A 107 -15.76 2.13 9.78
CA GLY A 107 -16.41 3.39 9.43
C GLY A 107 -15.62 4.26 8.44
N ARG A 108 -14.45 3.79 7.99
CA ARG A 108 -13.52 4.52 7.13
C ARG A 108 -13.94 4.43 5.67
N LYS A 109 -13.76 5.51 4.91
CA LYS A 109 -14.24 5.65 3.52
C LYS A 109 -13.14 5.57 2.48
N GLN A 110 -11.91 5.95 2.83
CA GLN A 110 -10.77 5.88 1.93
C GLN A 110 -10.19 4.46 2.00
N LEU A 111 -10.38 3.69 0.93
CA LEU A 111 -9.92 2.31 0.84
C LEU A 111 -8.63 2.26 0.01
N ILE A 112 -7.51 1.95 0.65
CA ILE A 112 -6.21 1.89 0.00
C ILE A 112 -5.85 0.43 -0.22
N ILE A 113 -5.73 0.03 -1.49
CA ILE A 113 -5.49 -1.35 -1.89
C ILE A 113 -4.10 -1.48 -2.53
N ALA A 114 -3.36 -2.49 -2.10
CA ALA A 114 -2.16 -2.96 -2.77
C ALA A 114 -2.19 -4.49 -2.82
N GLY A 115 -1.71 -5.12 -3.90
CA GLY A 115 -1.78 -6.56 -3.99
C GLY A 115 -1.28 -7.18 -5.28
N LEU A 116 -1.33 -8.51 -5.32
CA LEU A 116 -0.96 -9.31 -6.49
C LEU A 116 -2.08 -10.30 -6.86
N TRP A 117 -2.52 -10.41 -8.12
CA TRP A 117 -2.12 -9.60 -9.29
C TRP A 117 -3.07 -8.44 -9.55
N THR A 118 -2.55 -7.37 -10.16
CA THR A 118 -3.27 -6.10 -10.39
C THR A 118 -4.60 -6.30 -11.11
N GLU A 119 -4.61 -7.12 -12.16
CA GLU A 119 -5.74 -7.42 -13.04
C GLU A 119 -6.76 -8.39 -12.43
N VAL A 120 -6.38 -9.09 -11.36
CA VAL A 120 -7.20 -10.11 -10.70
C VAL A 120 -7.57 -9.68 -9.29
N CYS A 121 -6.70 -9.96 -8.32
CA CYS A 121 -6.98 -9.80 -6.88
C CYS A 121 -7.05 -8.34 -6.43
N VAL A 122 -6.59 -7.38 -7.25
CA VAL A 122 -6.68 -5.94 -6.95
C VAL A 122 -7.87 -5.29 -7.66
N ALA A 123 -7.98 -5.46 -8.98
CA ALA A 123 -9.03 -4.79 -9.76
C ALA A 123 -10.45 -5.24 -9.37
N MET A 124 -10.67 -6.54 -9.10
CA MET A 124 -12.00 -7.04 -8.72
C MET A 124 -12.53 -6.40 -7.44
N PRO A 125 -11.81 -6.43 -6.30
CA PRO A 125 -12.30 -5.80 -5.08
C PRO A 125 -12.36 -4.27 -5.20
N ALA A 126 -11.41 -3.63 -5.88
CA ALA A 126 -11.41 -2.19 -6.07
C ALA A 126 -12.68 -1.71 -6.80
N ILE A 127 -13.08 -2.40 -7.88
CA ILE A 127 -14.28 -2.05 -8.66
C ILE A 127 -15.55 -2.28 -7.84
N GLN A 128 -15.63 -3.39 -7.11
CA GLN A 128 -16.79 -3.68 -6.29
C GLN A 128 -16.93 -2.66 -5.13
N ALA A 129 -15.84 -2.37 -4.41
CA ALA A 129 -15.83 -1.40 -3.33
C ALA A 129 -16.20 0.01 -3.83
N ALA A 130 -15.71 0.42 -5.00
CA ALA A 130 -16.07 1.72 -5.59
C ALA A 130 -17.58 1.81 -5.89
N ALA A 131 -18.20 0.72 -6.37
CA ALA A 131 -19.64 0.66 -6.59
C ALA A 131 -20.44 0.74 -5.27
N GLU A 132 -19.87 0.28 -4.17
CA GLU A 132 -20.43 0.36 -2.81
C GLU A 132 -20.18 1.72 -2.11
N GLY A 133 -19.52 2.66 -2.80
CA GLY A 133 -19.35 4.04 -2.35
C GLY A 133 -18.12 4.29 -1.49
N TYR A 134 -17.11 3.44 -1.56
CA TYR A 134 -15.78 3.73 -1.01
C TYR A 134 -14.96 4.62 -1.96
N ASP A 135 -14.12 5.48 -1.38
CA ASP A 135 -13.12 6.23 -2.12
C ASP A 135 -11.87 5.35 -2.27
N VAL A 136 -11.77 4.67 -3.42
CA VAL A 136 -10.75 3.63 -3.61
C VAL A 136 -9.48 4.20 -4.24
N PHE A 137 -8.35 3.92 -3.60
CA PHE A 137 -7.01 4.25 -4.05
C PHE A 137 -6.22 2.95 -4.25
N VAL A 138 -5.57 2.79 -5.40
CA VAL A 138 -4.75 1.59 -5.68
C VAL A 138 -3.28 1.99 -5.76
N VAL A 139 -2.46 1.42 -4.89
CA VAL A 139 -1.03 1.73 -4.77
C VAL A 139 -0.25 0.92 -5.80
N THR A 140 -0.18 1.47 -7.01
CA THR A 140 0.28 0.75 -8.22
C THR A 140 1.71 0.23 -8.15
N ASP A 141 2.61 0.95 -7.47
CA ASP A 141 4.01 0.53 -7.27
C ASP A 141 4.19 -0.52 -6.17
N ALA A 142 3.14 -0.77 -5.38
CA ALA A 142 3.03 -1.91 -4.46
C ALA A 142 2.16 -3.05 -5.06
N CYS A 143 1.78 -2.93 -6.33
CA CYS A 143 1.05 -3.94 -7.11
C CYS A 143 1.92 -4.46 -8.26
N GLY A 144 1.51 -5.59 -8.83
CA GLY A 144 2.18 -6.19 -9.98
C GLY A 144 1.36 -7.27 -10.66
N SER A 145 1.78 -7.68 -11.83
CA SER A 145 1.03 -8.56 -12.74
C SER A 145 1.95 -9.46 -13.53
N VAL A 146 1.35 -10.42 -14.24
CA VAL A 146 2.07 -11.39 -15.07
C VAL A 146 2.77 -10.77 -16.27
N THR A 147 2.30 -9.63 -16.75
CA THR A 147 2.93 -8.81 -17.79
C THR A 147 2.71 -7.32 -17.51
N PRO A 148 3.54 -6.43 -18.09
CA PRO A 148 3.28 -4.99 -18.07
C PRO A 148 1.92 -4.62 -18.69
N GLU A 149 1.53 -5.29 -19.78
CA GLU A 149 0.23 -5.06 -20.42
C GLU A 149 -0.93 -5.36 -19.47
N ALA A 150 -0.88 -6.49 -18.76
CA ALA A 150 -1.93 -6.86 -17.81
C ALA A 150 -2.07 -5.82 -16.68
N HIS A 151 -0.94 -5.35 -16.13
CA HIS A 151 -0.92 -4.28 -15.14
C HIS A 151 -1.54 -2.99 -15.68
N ASP A 152 -1.07 -2.50 -16.83
CA ASP A 152 -1.52 -1.24 -17.42
C ASP A 152 -3.01 -1.26 -17.77
N GLN A 153 -3.50 -2.36 -18.34
CA GLN A 153 -4.92 -2.51 -18.68
C GLN A 153 -5.79 -2.58 -17.42
N ALA A 154 -5.33 -3.25 -16.37
CA ALA A 154 -6.03 -3.26 -15.09
C ALA A 154 -6.14 -1.86 -14.48
N VAL A 155 -5.04 -1.10 -14.47
CA VAL A 155 -5.02 0.29 -13.97
C VAL A 155 -5.97 1.16 -14.78
N ARG A 156 -5.93 1.10 -16.12
CA ARG A 156 -6.85 1.84 -17.00
C ARG A 156 -8.31 1.47 -16.76
N ARG A 157 -8.61 0.19 -16.58
CA ARG A 157 -9.95 -0.30 -16.22
C ARG A 157 -10.39 0.29 -14.87
N MET A 158 -9.54 0.29 -13.86
CA MET A 158 -9.86 0.85 -12.54
C MET A 158 -10.14 2.36 -12.62
N ILE A 159 -9.37 3.12 -13.40
CA ILE A 159 -9.62 4.55 -13.65
C ILE A 159 -11.03 4.78 -14.21
N GLN A 160 -11.49 3.95 -15.15
CA GLN A 160 -12.83 4.06 -15.74
C GLN A 160 -13.95 3.84 -14.71
N HIS A 161 -13.68 3.06 -13.66
CA HIS A 161 -14.59 2.86 -12.53
C HIS A 161 -14.38 3.88 -11.40
N GLY A 162 -13.60 4.93 -11.66
CA GLY A 162 -13.41 6.01 -10.71
C GLY A 162 -12.51 5.68 -9.53
N ILE A 163 -11.65 4.66 -9.65
CA ILE A 163 -10.60 4.37 -8.69
C ILE A 163 -9.38 5.24 -9.00
N THR A 164 -8.68 5.71 -7.98
CA THR A 164 -7.49 6.56 -8.11
C THR A 164 -6.21 5.73 -8.02
N PRO A 165 -5.43 5.55 -9.10
CA PRO A 165 -4.09 5.00 -9.02
C PRO A 165 -3.17 6.00 -8.29
N ILE A 166 -2.39 5.50 -7.35
CA ILE A 166 -1.43 6.29 -6.56
C ILE A 166 -0.16 5.46 -6.33
N ASN A 167 0.87 6.07 -5.75
CA ASN A 167 2.09 5.39 -5.32
C ASN A 167 2.28 5.52 -3.80
N TRP A 168 3.08 4.64 -3.18
CA TRP A 168 3.15 4.59 -1.71
C TRP A 168 3.74 5.89 -1.11
N VAL A 169 4.69 6.54 -1.79
CA VAL A 169 5.25 7.83 -1.35
C VAL A 169 4.19 8.93 -1.35
N ALA A 170 3.32 8.98 -2.35
CA ALA A 170 2.20 9.92 -2.40
C ALA A 170 1.20 9.65 -1.28
N VAL A 171 0.88 8.37 -1.00
CA VAL A 171 0.03 8.00 0.17
C VAL A 171 0.60 8.57 1.46
N THR A 172 1.88 8.31 1.74
CA THR A 172 2.52 8.78 2.99
C THR A 172 2.64 10.29 3.06
N SER A 173 2.92 10.95 1.93
CA SER A 173 3.01 12.41 1.85
C SER A 173 1.64 13.07 2.06
N GLU A 174 0.58 12.45 1.55
CA GLU A 174 -0.79 12.91 1.77
C GLU A 174 -1.22 12.72 3.23
N TRP A 175 -0.83 11.62 3.88
CA TRP A 175 -1.07 11.47 5.31
C TRP A 175 -0.28 12.47 6.16
N GLN A 176 0.99 12.71 5.82
CA GLN A 176 1.84 13.66 6.54
C GLN A 176 1.35 15.10 6.39
N ARG A 177 1.08 15.55 5.16
CA ARG A 177 0.77 16.95 4.75
C ARG A 177 1.85 18.00 5.03
N ASP A 178 2.36 18.02 6.24
CA ASP A 178 3.19 19.09 6.78
C ASP A 178 4.28 18.50 7.67
N TRP A 179 5.54 18.85 7.41
CA TRP A 179 6.69 18.42 8.20
C TRP A 179 6.74 19.07 9.58
N ALA A 180 5.94 20.11 9.83
CA ALA A 180 5.72 20.66 11.17
C ALA A 180 4.87 19.74 12.06
N ARG A 181 4.26 18.66 11.54
CA ARG A 181 3.58 17.63 12.35
C ARG A 181 4.60 16.67 12.95
N LEU A 182 5.21 17.12 14.04
CA LEU A 182 6.36 16.46 14.66
C LEU A 182 6.05 15.07 15.23
N ASP A 183 4.79 14.79 15.58
CA ASP A 183 4.35 13.50 16.13
C ASP A 183 4.64 12.33 15.17
N THR A 184 4.61 12.57 13.86
CA THR A 184 4.87 11.56 12.81
C THR A 184 6.13 11.85 12.01
N ALA A 185 6.61 13.09 11.97
CA ALA A 185 7.69 13.53 11.09
C ALA A 185 8.98 12.70 11.26
N SER A 186 9.43 12.45 12.50
CA SER A 186 10.67 11.70 12.74
C SER A 186 10.55 10.23 12.32
N ALA A 187 9.41 9.60 12.63
CA ALA A 187 9.18 8.20 12.28
C ALA A 187 9.05 8.03 10.76
N LEU A 188 8.35 8.95 10.10
CA LEU A 188 8.24 8.96 8.64
C LEU A 188 9.60 9.25 7.99
N ALA A 189 10.41 10.18 8.50
CA ALA A 189 11.74 10.45 7.96
C ALA A 189 12.63 9.21 7.99
N GLY A 190 12.64 8.47 9.12
CA GLY A 190 13.36 7.19 9.22
C GLY A 190 12.88 6.17 8.18
N LEU A 191 11.56 6.06 7.99
CA LEU A 191 10.98 5.20 6.96
C LEU A 191 11.42 5.59 5.54
N MET A 192 11.40 6.89 5.24
CA MET A 192 11.80 7.41 3.93
C MET A 192 13.27 7.12 3.65
N ILE A 193 14.15 7.26 4.64
CA ILE A 193 15.58 6.90 4.50
C ILE A 193 15.74 5.42 4.14
N GLU A 194 14.97 4.53 4.74
CA GLU A 194 15.09 3.09 4.49
C GLU A 194 14.52 2.67 3.12
N HIS A 195 13.41 3.27 2.68
CA HIS A 195 12.62 2.75 1.56
C HIS A 195 12.63 3.60 0.28
N THR A 196 13.27 4.77 0.25
CA THR A 196 13.35 5.62 -0.95
C THR A 196 14.64 5.49 -1.76
N GLY A 197 15.40 4.41 -1.53
CA GLY A 197 16.57 4.04 -2.32
C GLY A 197 17.62 5.16 -2.37
N ALA A 198 17.88 5.70 -3.57
CA ALA A 198 18.91 6.70 -3.79
C ALA A 198 18.75 7.96 -2.91
N THR A 199 17.53 8.40 -2.63
CA THR A 199 17.28 9.56 -1.76
C THR A 199 17.74 9.27 -0.33
N GLY A 200 17.38 8.10 0.21
CA GLY A 200 17.83 7.68 1.54
C GLY A 200 19.33 7.51 1.65
N VAL A 201 19.96 6.92 0.62
CA VAL A 201 21.42 6.78 0.53
C VAL A 201 22.11 8.15 0.49
N ALA A 202 21.62 9.08 -0.33
CA ALA A 202 22.18 10.42 -0.44
C ALA A 202 22.07 11.19 0.89
N TYR A 203 20.91 11.11 1.56
CA TYR A 203 20.70 11.73 2.86
C TYR A 203 21.65 11.15 3.92
N ALA A 204 21.76 9.82 4.01
CA ALA A 204 22.66 9.17 4.96
C ALA A 204 24.13 9.54 4.71
N TRP A 205 24.55 9.61 3.44
CA TRP A 205 25.89 10.04 3.06
C TRP A 205 26.17 11.50 3.43
N GLU A 206 25.23 12.40 3.19
CA GLU A 206 25.35 13.81 3.60
C GLU A 206 25.49 13.95 5.11
N GLN A 207 24.65 13.24 5.89
CA GLN A 207 24.76 13.23 7.36
C GLN A 207 26.10 12.68 7.82
N GLN A 208 26.64 11.65 7.15
CA GLN A 208 27.98 11.14 7.44
C GLN A 208 29.06 12.20 7.21
N LEU A 209 29.00 12.94 6.09
CA LEU A 209 29.97 14.00 5.77
C LEU A 209 29.90 15.15 6.78
N LEU A 210 28.70 15.60 7.14
CA LEU A 210 28.51 16.68 8.12
C LEU A 210 29.01 16.32 9.52
N ASN A 211 28.90 15.04 9.90
CA ASN A 211 29.36 14.54 11.21
C ASN A 211 30.82 14.05 11.19
N THR A 212 31.52 14.16 10.06
CA THR A 212 32.94 13.78 9.98
C THR A 212 33.79 14.80 10.75
N PRO A 213 34.55 14.40 11.78
CA PRO A 213 35.41 15.32 12.53
C PRO A 213 36.47 15.96 11.63
N VAL A 214 36.66 17.27 11.74
CA VAL A 214 37.76 17.95 11.05
C VAL A 214 39.07 17.62 11.77
N PRO A 215 40.10 17.10 11.09
CA PRO A 215 41.39 16.84 11.70
C PRO A 215 41.95 18.12 12.34
N ALA A 216 42.39 18.04 13.60
CA ALA A 216 43.10 19.14 14.25
C ALA A 216 44.42 19.38 13.49
N LYS A 217 44.71 20.65 13.18
CA LYS A 217 45.98 21.07 12.58
C LYS A 217 47.12 21.02 13.58
#